data_AF-A0A087UYB3-F1
#
_entry.id   AF-A0A087UYB3-F1
#
_cell.length_a   1.000
_cell.length_b   1.000
_cell.length_c   1.000
_cell.angle_alpha   90.00
_cell.angle_beta   90.00
_cell.angle_gamma   90.00
#
_symmetry.space_group_name_H-M   'P 1'
#
loop_
_entity.id
_entity.type
_entity.pdbx_description
1 polymer ?
#
loop_
_entity_poly.entity_id
_entity_poly.type
_entity_poly.pdbx_seq_one_letter_code
_entity_poly.pdbx_strand_id
1 'polypeptide(L)'
;MFHYKLLFWICVLLFAGFETVFNENTKQEGKADAFIKLRNYLNPPSPFPYPCPKPPERPMDCAEVLLNGHNTSGVYTLWPKSRILSCESVKAYCDMDTDGGGWTVIQRRGNFSRPVDYFYKNWNEYKRGFGKLNEDFWFGNDNIFAFTNQKLYSVRFELLYYNNTRAYAAYDKFWIDDEDHGYRLHISGYYGNAGDEMEDNNNNKFSTKDRNNDNSTLLYICAEYMKGAWWYNVCGTVNLNGLYLGDLTNHTGIFWNSNMEGLKSTKIMIRPYDFLKT
;
A
#
# COMPACT_ATOMS: atom_id res chain seq x y z
N MET A 1 -35.83 64.86 -30.01
CA MET A 1 -36.60 64.18 -31.07
C MET A 1 -36.42 62.68 -30.86
N PHE A 2 -37.16 62.15 -29.89
CA PHE A 2 -38.35 61.32 -30.14
C PHE A 2 -37.97 59.98 -30.74
N HIS A 3 -37.88 58.94 -29.89
CA HIS A 3 -38.38 57.56 -30.13
C HIS A 3 -38.02 56.56 -29.01
N TYR A 4 -37.69 57.03 -27.80
CA TYR A 4 -37.99 56.28 -26.57
C TYR A 4 -39.31 56.82 -26.01
N LYS A 5 -40.41 56.03 -26.06
CA LYS A 5 -41.65 56.13 -25.24
C LYS A 5 -42.94 55.56 -25.87
N LEU A 6 -42.91 54.81 -26.97
CA LEU A 6 -44.16 54.27 -27.58
C LEU A 6 -44.28 52.74 -27.67
N LEU A 7 -43.63 51.98 -26.78
CA LEU A 7 -43.97 50.56 -26.60
C LEU A 7 -44.04 50.13 -25.12
N PHE A 8 -43.76 51.05 -24.19
CA PHE A 8 -43.95 50.85 -22.74
C PHE A 8 -45.42 51.02 -22.28
N TRP A 9 -46.35 51.18 -23.22
CA TRP A 9 -47.80 51.37 -22.98
C TRP A 9 -48.70 50.38 -23.74
N ILE A 10 -48.13 49.28 -24.28
CA ILE A 10 -48.89 48.06 -24.65
C ILE A 10 -48.69 47.03 -23.53
N CYS A 11 -48.70 47.51 -22.28
CA CYS A 11 -48.48 46.72 -21.08
C CYS A 11 -49.78 46.39 -20.31
N VAL A 12 -50.97 46.85 -20.73
CA VAL A 12 -52.13 46.79 -19.80
C VAL A 12 -53.48 46.38 -20.43
N LEU A 13 -53.63 46.27 -21.75
CA LEU A 13 -54.96 46.08 -22.37
C LEU A 13 -55.19 44.78 -23.16
N LEU A 14 -54.30 43.79 -23.04
CA LEU A 14 -54.63 42.40 -23.43
C LEU A 14 -54.56 41.46 -22.21
N PHE A 15 -54.84 42.02 -21.03
CA PHE A 15 -55.20 41.31 -19.79
C PHE A 15 -56.72 41.36 -19.55
N ALA A 16 -57.53 41.43 -20.61
CA ALA A 16 -58.97 41.35 -20.50
C ALA A 16 -59.52 40.41 -21.57
N GLY A 17 -59.78 39.16 -21.16
CA GLY A 17 -60.46 38.17 -21.97
C GLY A 17 -59.57 37.00 -22.32
N PHE A 18 -59.38 36.09 -21.37
CA PHE A 18 -59.75 34.67 -21.50
C PHE A 18 -59.29 33.92 -20.25
N GLU A 19 -59.99 34.15 -19.14
CA GLU A 19 -60.13 33.11 -18.13
C GLU A 19 -61.09 32.06 -18.67
N THR A 20 -60.53 31.04 -19.33
CA THR A 20 -61.20 29.74 -19.41
C THR A 20 -60.14 28.65 -19.25
N VAL A 21 -59.99 28.19 -18.01
CA VAL A 21 -59.83 26.78 -17.61
C VAL A 21 -59.05 25.91 -18.61
N PHE A 22 -57.73 25.82 -18.44
CA PHE A 22 -56.96 24.64 -18.83
C PHE A 22 -55.89 24.34 -17.77
N ASN A 23 -56.33 23.56 -16.78
CA ASN A 23 -55.62 22.48 -16.10
C ASN A 23 -54.11 22.69 -15.81
N GLU A 24 -53.79 22.97 -14.54
CA GLU A 24 -52.43 23.06 -13.99
C GLU A 24 -51.56 21.79 -14.13
N ASN A 25 -52.11 20.70 -14.68
CA ASN A 25 -51.39 19.44 -14.88
C ASN A 25 -50.55 19.34 -16.17
N THR A 26 -50.58 20.33 -17.08
CA THR A 26 -49.80 20.28 -18.33
C THR A 26 -48.49 21.08 -18.32
N LYS A 27 -48.17 21.79 -17.22
CA LYS A 27 -46.95 22.61 -17.11
C LYS A 27 -45.72 21.85 -16.56
N GLN A 28 -45.91 20.65 -16.00
CA GLN A 28 -44.82 19.80 -15.51
C GLN A 28 -44.29 18.82 -16.58
N GLU A 29 -45.15 18.28 -17.44
CA GLU A 29 -44.74 17.35 -18.51
C GLU A 29 -43.80 18.01 -19.53
N GLY A 30 -44.09 19.24 -19.96
CA GLY A 30 -43.24 19.97 -20.90
C GLY A 30 -41.89 20.44 -20.32
N LYS A 31 -41.78 20.59 -19.00
CA LYS A 31 -40.50 20.93 -18.34
C LYS A 31 -39.60 19.71 -18.23
N ALA A 32 -40.14 18.57 -17.81
CA ALA A 32 -39.37 17.32 -17.73
C ALA A 32 -38.79 16.94 -19.09
N ASP A 33 -39.59 17.06 -20.15
CA ASP A 33 -39.14 16.81 -21.52
C ASP A 33 -38.03 17.78 -21.97
N ALA A 34 -38.15 19.08 -21.64
CA ALA A 34 -37.11 20.05 -21.96
C ALA A 34 -35.80 19.77 -21.21
N PHE A 35 -35.86 19.37 -19.93
CA PHE A 35 -34.69 18.99 -19.14
C PHE A 35 -34.03 17.71 -19.66
N ILE A 36 -34.81 16.71 -20.07
CA ILE A 36 -34.28 15.48 -20.68
C ILE A 36 -33.61 15.80 -22.01
N LYS A 37 -34.23 16.64 -22.84
CA LYS A 37 -33.66 17.06 -24.13
C LYS A 37 -32.37 17.85 -23.95
N LEU A 38 -32.33 18.79 -23.00
CA LEU A 38 -31.13 19.56 -22.67
C LEU A 38 -30.03 18.68 -22.07
N ARG A 39 -30.38 17.74 -21.19
CA ARG A 39 -29.46 16.74 -20.63
C ARG A 39 -28.83 15.88 -21.72
N ASN A 40 -29.60 15.45 -22.71
CA ASN A 40 -29.11 14.66 -23.84
C ASN A 40 -28.28 15.48 -24.83
N TYR A 41 -28.51 16.80 -24.92
CA TYR A 41 -27.70 17.69 -25.74
C TYR A 41 -26.35 18.02 -25.09
N LEU A 42 -26.35 18.18 -23.76
CA LEU A 42 -25.14 18.45 -22.97
C LEU A 42 -24.31 17.19 -22.72
N ASN A 43 -24.95 16.01 -22.69
CA ASN A 43 -24.31 14.71 -22.58
C ASN A 43 -24.85 13.79 -23.69
N PRO A 44 -24.36 13.94 -24.94
CA PRO A 44 -24.77 13.04 -26.00
C PRO A 44 -24.42 11.60 -25.60
N PRO A 45 -25.34 10.64 -25.75
CA PRO A 45 -25.01 9.24 -25.55
C PRO A 45 -23.83 8.90 -26.45
N SER A 46 -22.80 8.30 -25.87
CA SER A 46 -21.60 7.86 -26.60
C SER A 46 -22.04 7.10 -27.85
N PRO A 47 -21.53 7.46 -29.05
CA PRO A 47 -21.86 6.76 -30.28
C PRO A 47 -21.31 5.32 -30.31
N PHE A 48 -20.59 4.90 -29.27
CA PHE A 48 -20.05 3.56 -29.14
C PHE A 48 -20.80 2.76 -28.05
N PRO A 49 -21.56 1.72 -28.43
CA PRO A 49 -22.24 0.81 -27.48
C PRO A 49 -21.28 -0.16 -26.78
N TYR A 50 -19.97 -0.04 -27.01
CA TYR A 50 -18.94 -0.79 -26.33
C TYR A 50 -18.08 0.18 -25.52
N PRO A 51 -17.99 0.03 -24.19
CA PRO A 51 -16.93 0.68 -23.44
C PRO A 51 -15.62 0.31 -24.14
N CYS A 52 -14.79 1.31 -24.47
CA CYS A 52 -13.42 1.03 -24.87
C CYS A 52 -12.84 0.02 -23.88
N PRO A 53 -12.20 -1.08 -24.34
CA PRO A 53 -11.46 -1.94 -23.44
C PRO A 53 -10.56 -1.02 -22.63
N LYS A 54 -10.74 -0.98 -21.30
CA LYS A 54 -9.82 -0.24 -20.45
C LYS A 54 -8.41 -0.73 -20.84
N PRO A 55 -7.46 0.16 -21.16
CA PRO A 55 -6.09 -0.27 -21.40
C PRO A 55 -5.68 -1.18 -20.24
N PRO A 56 -4.92 -2.26 -20.48
CA PRO A 56 -4.55 -3.20 -19.41
C PRO A 56 -4.01 -2.39 -18.25
N GLU A 57 -4.73 -2.41 -17.15
CA GLU A 57 -4.41 -1.59 -15.98
C GLU A 57 -3.02 -2.05 -15.53
N ARG A 58 -2.09 -1.10 -15.46
CA ARG A 58 -0.72 -1.32 -14.97
C ARG A 58 -0.60 -0.74 -13.57
N PRO A 59 -1.27 -1.32 -12.56
CA PRO A 59 -1.23 -0.81 -11.20
C PRO A 59 0.21 -0.81 -10.70
N MET A 60 0.64 0.29 -10.09
CA MET A 60 2.00 0.44 -9.57
C MET A 60 2.21 -0.34 -8.27
N ASP A 61 1.15 -0.54 -7.51
CA ASP A 61 1.13 -1.20 -6.22
C ASP A 61 -0.24 -1.83 -5.93
N CYS A 62 -0.36 -2.49 -4.78
CA CYS A 62 -1.59 -3.14 -4.37
C CYS A 62 -2.72 -2.17 -4.02
N ALA A 63 -2.40 -0.92 -3.69
CA ALA A 63 -3.41 0.10 -3.46
C ALA A 63 -4.13 0.46 -4.77
N GLU A 64 -3.39 0.59 -5.88
CA GLU A 64 -4.01 0.79 -7.20
C GLU A 64 -4.79 -0.42 -7.68
N VAL A 65 -4.31 -1.65 -7.38
CA VAL A 65 -5.10 -2.87 -7.62
C VAL A 65 -6.45 -2.79 -6.91
N LEU A 66 -6.47 -2.39 -5.64
CA LEU A 66 -7.70 -2.26 -4.85
C LEU A 66 -8.62 -1.15 -5.40
N LEU A 67 -8.08 0.02 -5.73
CA LEU A 67 -8.84 1.14 -6.33
C LEU A 67 -9.45 0.79 -7.68
N ASN A 68 -8.81 -0.12 -8.41
CA ASN A 68 -9.34 -0.65 -9.67
C ASN A 68 -10.47 -1.67 -9.49
N GLY A 69 -10.85 -1.98 -8.25
CA GLY A 69 -11.97 -2.86 -7.90
C GLY A 69 -11.58 -4.31 -7.64
N HIS A 70 -10.29 -4.64 -7.61
CA HIS A 70 -9.82 -5.97 -7.25
C HIS A 70 -9.65 -6.08 -5.73
N ASN A 71 -10.66 -6.63 -5.06
CA ASN A 71 -10.77 -6.68 -3.60
C ASN A 71 -10.42 -8.03 -2.97
N THR A 72 -9.84 -8.96 -3.73
CA THR A 72 -9.44 -10.29 -3.22
C THR A 72 -7.95 -10.33 -2.95
N SER A 73 -7.53 -10.75 -1.76
CA SER A 73 -6.13 -10.99 -1.45
C SER A 73 -5.52 -12.07 -2.36
N GLY A 74 -4.30 -11.85 -2.84
CA GLY A 74 -3.66 -12.79 -3.77
C GLY A 74 -2.43 -12.22 -4.46
N VAL A 75 -1.86 -12.98 -5.40
CA VAL A 75 -0.70 -12.55 -6.18
C VAL A 75 -1.16 -11.75 -7.40
N TYR A 76 -0.67 -10.52 -7.52
CA TYR A 76 -0.92 -9.63 -8.63
C TYR A 76 0.38 -9.30 -9.36
N THR A 77 0.24 -8.85 -10.61
CA THR A 77 1.35 -8.27 -11.38
C THR A 77 1.27 -6.76 -11.24
N LEU A 78 2.39 -6.12 -10.91
CA LEU A 78 2.52 -4.71 -10.61
C LEU A 78 3.59 -4.07 -11.48
N TRP A 79 3.49 -2.76 -11.73
CA TRP A 79 4.39 -2.00 -12.59
C TRP A 79 4.90 -0.75 -11.86
N PRO A 80 5.83 -0.90 -10.89
CA PRO A 80 6.32 0.23 -10.11
C PRO A 80 7.02 1.26 -11.01
N LYS A 81 6.81 2.56 -10.72
CA LYS A 81 7.55 3.65 -11.37
C LYS A 81 8.92 3.77 -10.72
N SER A 82 9.83 2.87 -11.11
CA SER A 82 11.19 2.82 -10.60
C SER A 82 12.22 3.01 -11.71
N ARG A 83 13.32 3.71 -11.39
CA ARG A 83 14.46 3.88 -12.30
C ARG A 83 15.25 2.58 -12.50
N ILE A 84 15.19 1.65 -11.54
CA ILE A 84 15.93 0.38 -11.59
C ILE A 84 15.11 -0.76 -12.20
N LEU A 85 13.78 -0.67 -12.22
CA LEU A 85 12.87 -1.67 -12.80
C LEU A 85 12.16 -1.15 -14.06
N SER A 86 12.83 -0.30 -14.84
CA SER A 86 12.19 0.46 -15.94
C SER A 86 11.44 -0.46 -16.91
N CYS A 87 10.10 -0.35 -16.90
CA CYS A 87 9.15 -1.13 -17.70
C CYS A 87 9.05 -2.63 -17.37
N GLU A 88 9.68 -3.09 -16.28
CA GLU A 88 9.54 -4.46 -15.80
C GLU A 88 8.35 -4.60 -14.85
N SER A 89 7.66 -5.73 -14.96
CA SER A 89 6.58 -6.10 -14.05
C SER A 89 7.10 -6.93 -12.90
N VAL A 90 6.58 -6.69 -11.70
CA VAL A 90 6.89 -7.47 -10.49
C VAL A 90 5.65 -8.20 -10.02
N LYS A 91 5.77 -9.49 -9.65
CA LYS A 91 4.69 -10.19 -8.94
C LYS A 91 4.80 -9.92 -7.45
N ALA A 92 3.70 -9.50 -6.82
CA ALA A 92 3.65 -9.30 -5.37
C ALA A 92 2.34 -9.85 -4.80
N TYR A 93 2.36 -10.20 -3.51
CA TYR A 93 1.15 -10.54 -2.79
C TYR A 93 0.47 -9.25 -2.32
N CYS A 94 -0.79 -9.05 -2.71
CA CYS A 94 -1.64 -7.99 -2.23
C CYS A 94 -2.55 -8.51 -1.12
N ASP A 95 -2.50 -7.84 0.03
CA ASP A 95 -3.43 -8.03 1.12
C ASP A 95 -4.52 -6.97 1.03
N MET A 96 -5.73 -7.42 0.71
CA MET A 96 -6.91 -6.59 0.49
C MET A 96 -7.84 -6.56 1.70
N ASP A 97 -7.49 -7.27 2.77
CA ASP A 97 -8.37 -7.51 3.91
C ASP A 97 -7.94 -6.70 5.14
N THR A 98 -6.63 -6.56 5.37
CA THR A 98 -6.10 -5.94 6.58
C THR A 98 -6.24 -4.42 6.52
N ASP A 99 -6.84 -3.79 7.53
CA ASP A 99 -6.87 -2.32 7.69
C ASP A 99 -7.32 -1.58 6.42
N GLY A 100 -8.41 -2.04 5.80
CA GLY A 100 -8.94 -1.46 4.55
C GLY A 100 -8.22 -1.89 3.26
N GLY A 101 -7.25 -2.81 3.35
CA GLY A 101 -6.62 -3.43 2.19
C GLY A 101 -5.64 -2.55 1.43
N GLY A 102 -5.27 -2.97 0.22
CA GLY A 102 -4.34 -2.23 -0.65
C GLY A 102 -2.88 -2.36 -0.22
N TRP A 103 -2.56 -3.36 0.59
CA TRP A 103 -1.21 -3.57 1.13
C TRP A 103 -0.37 -4.45 0.22
N THR A 104 0.83 -4.00 -0.14
CA THR A 104 1.84 -4.82 -0.81
C THR A 104 2.69 -5.51 0.24
N VAL A 105 2.61 -6.85 0.33
CA VAL A 105 3.37 -7.63 1.32
C VAL A 105 4.82 -7.78 0.85
N ILE A 106 5.76 -7.35 1.71
CA ILE A 106 7.20 -7.40 1.44
C ILE A 106 7.94 -8.51 2.20
N GLN A 107 7.32 -9.07 3.24
CA GLN A 107 7.83 -10.22 3.97
C GLN A 107 6.67 -11.03 4.56
N ARG A 108 6.82 -12.35 4.59
CA ARG A 108 5.93 -13.26 5.32
C ARG A 108 6.74 -14.36 5.99
N ARG A 109 6.43 -14.65 7.26
CA ARG A 109 6.92 -15.79 8.05
C ARG A 109 5.75 -16.58 8.64
N GLY A 110 5.82 -17.89 8.61
CA GLY A 110 4.86 -18.78 9.28
C GLY A 110 5.24 -20.25 9.15
N ASN A 111 4.35 -21.14 9.63
CA ASN A 111 4.58 -22.57 9.52
C ASN A 111 4.21 -23.08 8.13
N PHE A 112 5.14 -23.00 7.19
CA PHE A 112 5.01 -23.53 5.83
C PHE A 112 5.94 -24.73 5.56
N SER A 113 6.31 -25.46 6.62
CA SER A 113 7.22 -26.63 6.54
C SER A 113 8.58 -26.32 5.86
N ARG A 114 9.11 -25.11 6.09
CA ARG A 114 10.44 -24.68 5.61
C ARG A 114 11.53 -25.14 6.60
N PRO A 115 12.79 -25.29 6.14
CA PRO A 115 13.92 -25.45 7.05
C PRO A 115 13.99 -24.32 8.07
N VAL A 116 14.44 -24.63 9.29
CA VAL A 116 14.54 -23.66 10.40
C VAL A 116 15.35 -22.43 10.01
N ASP A 117 16.40 -22.61 9.22
CA ASP A 117 17.35 -21.59 8.75
C ASP A 117 17.02 -21.04 7.35
N TYR A 118 15.79 -21.22 6.86
CA TYR A 118 15.42 -20.84 5.50
C TYR A 118 15.68 -19.34 5.17
N PHE A 119 15.61 -18.45 6.17
CA PHE A 119 15.89 -17.02 6.02
C PHE A 119 17.37 -16.65 6.27
N TYR A 120 18.24 -17.60 6.63
CA TYR A 120 19.66 -17.33 6.84
C TYR A 120 20.44 -17.25 5.52
N LYS A 121 20.08 -16.25 4.71
CA LYS A 121 20.48 -16.04 3.33
C LYS A 121 21.59 -14.99 3.19
N ASN A 122 22.26 -15.01 2.04
CA ASN A 122 23.33 -14.07 1.71
C ASN A 122 22.80 -12.74 1.14
N TRP A 123 23.69 -11.78 0.93
CA TRP A 123 23.36 -10.45 0.40
C TRP A 123 22.60 -10.49 -0.91
N ASN A 124 23.10 -11.28 -1.88
CA ASN A 124 22.52 -11.34 -3.21
C ASN A 124 21.13 -11.99 -3.22
N GLU A 125 20.88 -12.96 -2.33
CA GLU A 125 19.55 -13.53 -2.12
C GLU A 125 18.57 -12.49 -1.52
N TYR A 126 19.00 -11.72 -0.51
CA TYR A 126 18.19 -10.64 0.07
C TYR A 126 17.96 -9.48 -0.89
N LYS A 127 18.93 -9.16 -1.74
CA LYS A 127 18.83 -8.18 -2.82
C LYS A 127 17.71 -8.55 -3.80
N ARG A 128 17.75 -9.76 -4.35
CA ARG A 128 16.81 -10.23 -5.39
C ARG A 128 15.46 -10.67 -4.84
N GLY A 129 15.42 -11.09 -3.58
CA GLY A 129 14.26 -11.73 -2.98
C GLY A 129 14.28 -13.25 -3.15
N PHE A 130 13.53 -13.94 -2.29
CA PHE A 130 13.45 -15.39 -2.25
C PHE A 130 12.14 -15.86 -1.64
N GLY A 131 11.79 -17.13 -1.83
CA GLY A 131 10.57 -17.72 -1.29
C GLY A 131 9.41 -17.73 -2.27
N LYS A 132 8.22 -17.98 -1.74
CA LYS A 132 6.98 -18.02 -2.52
C LYS A 132 6.00 -17.03 -1.91
N LEU A 133 5.41 -16.17 -2.74
CA LEU A 133 4.52 -15.08 -2.30
C LEU A 133 3.29 -15.52 -1.48
N ASN A 134 2.89 -16.79 -1.59
CA ASN A 134 1.78 -17.37 -0.81
C ASN A 134 2.24 -18.08 0.48
N GLU A 135 3.54 -18.29 0.66
CA GLU A 135 4.16 -18.94 1.82
C GLU A 135 5.18 -17.97 2.45
N ASP A 136 6.29 -18.49 2.96
CA ASP A 136 7.44 -17.73 3.41
C ASP A 136 8.21 -17.08 2.25
N PHE A 137 8.43 -15.76 2.34
CA PHE A 137 9.22 -15.01 1.37
C PHE A 137 9.81 -13.70 1.92
N TRP A 138 10.86 -13.24 1.25
CA TRP A 138 11.38 -11.88 1.28
C TRP A 138 11.28 -11.29 -0.13
N PHE A 139 10.69 -10.09 -0.25
CA PHE A 139 10.37 -9.51 -1.55
C PHE A 139 11.59 -9.09 -2.38
N GLY A 140 12.73 -8.88 -1.72
CA GLY A 140 13.96 -8.40 -2.35
C GLY A 140 14.19 -6.92 -2.08
N ASN A 141 15.38 -6.56 -1.64
CA ASN A 141 15.71 -5.18 -1.30
C ASN A 141 15.62 -4.26 -2.52
N ASP A 142 15.97 -4.72 -3.72
CA ASP A 142 15.78 -3.93 -4.95
C ASP A 142 14.30 -3.61 -5.19
N ASN A 143 13.42 -4.58 -4.96
CA ASN A 143 11.98 -4.38 -5.09
C ASN A 143 11.45 -3.45 -3.99
N ILE A 144 11.87 -3.62 -2.73
CA ILE A 144 11.45 -2.74 -1.63
C ILE A 144 11.91 -1.30 -1.91
N PHE A 145 13.14 -1.10 -2.37
CA PHE A 145 13.66 0.21 -2.79
C PHE A 145 12.80 0.80 -3.91
N ALA A 146 12.56 0.04 -4.98
CA ALA A 146 11.78 0.47 -6.14
C ALA A 146 10.36 0.93 -5.76
N PHE A 147 9.70 0.20 -4.86
CA PHE A 147 8.35 0.53 -4.43
C PHE A 147 8.35 1.71 -3.46
N THR A 148 9.24 1.75 -2.47
CA THR A 148 9.20 2.80 -1.43
C THR A 148 9.76 4.14 -1.89
N ASN A 149 10.41 4.21 -3.05
CA ASN A 149 10.94 5.44 -3.64
C ASN A 149 10.09 5.99 -4.81
N GLN A 150 8.97 5.36 -5.17
CA GLN A 150 8.08 5.88 -6.22
C GLN A 150 7.08 6.92 -5.71
N LYS A 151 6.73 6.87 -4.42
CA LYS A 151 5.87 7.78 -3.64
C LYS A 151 6.28 7.69 -2.16
N LEU A 152 5.61 8.42 -1.27
CA LEU A 152 5.76 8.18 0.18
C LEU A 152 4.92 6.96 0.60
N TYR A 153 5.54 5.99 1.28
CA TYR A 153 4.88 4.78 1.77
C TYR A 153 4.86 4.73 3.30
N SER A 154 3.81 4.12 3.82
CA SER A 154 3.74 3.61 5.19
C SER A 154 4.08 2.13 5.20
N VAL A 155 4.54 1.62 6.35
CA VAL A 155 4.79 0.20 6.58
C VAL A 155 4.01 -0.28 7.79
N ARG A 156 3.57 -1.54 7.75
CA ARG A 156 2.86 -2.21 8.83
C ARG A 156 3.44 -3.61 9.06
N PHE A 157 3.75 -3.88 10.31
CA PHE A 157 4.22 -5.15 10.83
C PHE A 157 3.07 -5.81 11.58
N GLU A 158 2.63 -6.97 11.09
CA GLU A 158 1.64 -7.83 11.75
C GLU A 158 2.35 -8.96 12.48
N LEU A 159 2.02 -9.14 13.77
CA LEU A 159 2.67 -10.09 14.67
C LEU A 159 1.62 -11.00 15.29
N LEU A 160 1.85 -12.31 15.24
CA LEU A 160 1.04 -13.32 15.92
C LEU A 160 1.93 -14.17 16.81
N TYR A 161 1.59 -14.23 18.10
CA TYR A 161 2.29 -15.03 19.11
C TYR A 161 1.67 -16.43 19.24
N TYR A 162 2.35 -17.34 19.94
CA TYR A 162 1.86 -18.72 20.17
C TYR A 162 0.66 -18.79 21.13
N ASN A 163 0.55 -17.84 22.06
CA ASN A 163 -0.65 -17.63 22.88
C ASN A 163 -1.86 -17.05 22.09
N ASN A 164 -1.72 -16.88 20.77
CA ASN A 164 -2.70 -16.29 19.84
C ASN A 164 -2.96 -14.78 20.03
N THR A 165 -2.15 -14.09 20.83
CA THR A 165 -2.14 -12.63 20.88
C THR A 165 -1.71 -12.06 19.52
N ARG A 166 -2.42 -11.05 19.06
CA ARG A 166 -2.10 -10.29 17.85
C ARG A 166 -1.66 -8.88 18.24
N ALA A 167 -0.59 -8.44 17.63
CA ALA A 167 -0.10 -7.08 17.78
C ALA A 167 0.35 -6.53 16.42
N TYR A 168 0.43 -5.21 16.32
CA TYR A 168 0.98 -4.56 15.15
C TYR A 168 1.80 -3.32 15.53
N ALA A 169 2.82 -3.05 14.72
CA ALA A 169 3.51 -1.78 14.67
C ALA A 169 3.35 -1.22 13.26
N ALA A 170 3.03 0.06 13.14
CA ALA A 170 2.91 0.72 11.86
C ALA A 170 3.63 2.07 11.92
N TYR A 171 4.10 2.52 10.76
CA TYR A 171 4.88 3.75 10.64
C TYR A 171 4.42 4.50 9.41
N ASP A 172 4.10 5.78 9.59
CA ASP A 172 3.62 6.67 8.54
C ASP A 172 4.61 6.75 7.37
N LYS A 173 5.91 6.78 7.65
CA LYS A 173 6.95 6.97 6.65
C LYS A 173 7.93 5.81 6.70
N PHE A 174 8.12 5.16 5.56
CA PHE A 174 9.04 4.05 5.36
C PHE A 174 9.63 4.09 3.96
N TRP A 175 10.96 4.11 3.88
CA TRP A 175 11.69 3.82 2.66
C TRP A 175 13.08 3.29 2.97
N ILE A 176 13.72 2.74 1.95
CA ILE A 176 15.14 2.36 2.03
C ILE A 176 15.92 3.07 0.93
N ASP A 177 17.21 3.29 1.15
CA ASP A 177 18.13 3.74 0.11
C ASP A 177 18.47 2.59 -0.86
N ASP A 178 19.25 2.88 -1.90
CA ASP A 178 19.71 1.87 -2.87
C ASP A 178 20.83 0.97 -2.30
N GLU A 179 21.34 0.05 -3.13
CA GLU A 179 22.42 -0.86 -2.74
C GLU A 179 23.73 -0.12 -2.41
N ASP A 180 24.06 0.95 -3.15
CA ASP A 180 25.30 1.72 -2.97
C ASP A 180 25.34 2.40 -1.60
N HIS A 181 24.16 2.71 -1.04
CA HIS A 181 23.99 3.22 0.31
C HIS A 181 23.68 2.11 1.34
N GLY A 182 23.72 0.84 0.95
CA GLY A 182 23.56 -0.32 1.82
C GLY A 182 22.12 -0.61 2.23
N TYR A 183 21.14 -0.22 1.41
CA TYR A 183 19.71 -0.32 1.70
C TYR A 183 19.33 0.29 3.05
N ARG A 184 19.92 1.44 3.38
CA ARG A 184 19.71 2.12 4.67
C ARG A 184 18.22 2.37 4.92
N LEU A 185 17.77 2.03 6.13
CA LEU A 185 16.38 2.20 6.56
C LEU A 185 16.08 3.65 6.95
N HIS A 186 14.93 4.15 6.50
CA HIS A 186 14.31 5.37 7.00
C HIS A 186 12.90 5.04 7.45
N ILE A 187 12.63 5.15 8.75
CA ILE A 187 11.36 4.77 9.36
C ILE A 187 10.96 5.78 10.44
N SER A 188 9.71 6.27 10.42
CA SER A 188 9.22 7.24 11.41
C SER A 188 7.69 7.35 11.45
N GLY A 189 7.18 7.99 12.50
CA GLY A 189 5.74 8.19 12.70
C GLY A 189 5.06 6.92 13.18
N TYR A 190 5.62 6.30 14.21
CA TYR A 190 5.10 5.08 14.81
C TYR A 190 3.67 5.26 15.33
N TYR A 191 2.85 4.24 15.12
CA TYR A 191 1.59 3.99 15.81
C TYR A 191 1.33 2.48 15.88
N GLY A 192 0.60 2.05 16.89
CA GLY A 192 0.23 0.64 17.06
C GLY A 192 0.25 0.20 18.51
N ASN A 193 0.11 -1.10 18.71
CA ASN A 193 0.01 -1.72 20.04
C ASN A 193 1.15 -2.71 20.33
N ALA A 194 2.14 -2.83 19.45
CA ALA A 194 3.29 -3.73 19.62
C ALA A 194 4.52 -3.10 20.29
N GLY A 195 4.53 -1.77 20.50
CA GLY A 195 5.72 -1.01 20.91
C GLY A 195 6.57 -0.59 19.71
N ASP A 196 7.29 0.53 19.84
CA ASP A 196 8.20 1.04 18.80
C ASP A 196 9.59 0.38 18.95
N GLU A 197 9.69 -0.86 18.48
CA GLU A 197 10.95 -1.62 18.55
C GLU A 197 11.89 -1.34 17.35
N MET A 198 11.46 -0.52 16.38
CA MET A 198 12.28 -0.20 15.19
C MET A 198 12.97 1.17 15.28
N GLU A 199 12.70 1.96 16.34
CA GLU A 199 13.35 3.26 16.56
C GLU A 199 14.87 3.16 16.45
N ASP A 200 15.48 2.18 17.14
CA ASP A 200 16.92 1.93 17.13
C ASP A 200 17.45 1.41 15.78
N ASN A 201 16.58 0.85 14.94
CA ASN A 201 16.94 0.36 13.61
C ASN A 201 16.96 1.49 12.56
N ASN A 202 16.33 2.63 12.82
CA ASN A 202 16.28 3.76 11.91
C ASN A 202 17.70 4.27 11.56
N ASN A 203 17.90 4.68 10.31
CA ASN A 203 19.18 5.11 9.72
C ASN A 203 20.30 4.04 9.65
N ASN A 204 20.04 2.78 10.01
CA ASN A 204 21.03 1.72 9.87
C ASN A 204 20.99 1.06 8.49
N LYS A 205 22.14 0.55 8.07
CA LYS A 205 22.30 -0.21 6.83
C LYS A 205 21.86 -1.65 7.03
N PHE A 206 21.42 -2.28 5.95
CA PHE A 206 21.07 -3.70 5.96
C PHE A 206 22.33 -4.56 6.10
N SER A 207 22.26 -5.63 6.88
CA SER A 207 23.38 -6.57 7.08
C SER A 207 22.93 -8.01 6.85
N THR A 208 23.79 -8.80 6.23
CA THR A 208 23.62 -10.25 6.00
C THR A 208 24.82 -11.01 6.52
N LYS A 209 24.74 -12.35 6.55
CA LYS A 209 25.83 -13.22 7.02
C LYS A 209 27.17 -13.04 6.29
N ASP A 210 27.15 -12.45 5.10
CA ASP A 210 28.29 -12.23 4.21
C ASP A 210 28.57 -10.74 3.93
N ARG A 211 27.80 -9.83 4.53
CA ARG A 211 28.01 -8.38 4.43
C ARG A 211 27.68 -7.70 5.75
N ASN A 212 28.73 -7.33 6.47
CA ASN A 212 28.62 -6.55 7.70
C ASN A 212 28.50 -5.05 7.38
N ASN A 213 27.34 -4.46 7.68
CA ASN A 213 27.13 -3.01 7.67
C ASN A 213 26.57 -2.53 9.02
N ASP A 214 26.61 -3.34 10.07
CA ASP A 214 26.12 -2.99 11.39
C ASP A 214 27.11 -2.05 12.10
N ASN A 215 26.65 -1.34 13.13
CA ASN A 215 27.48 -0.40 13.89
C ASN A 215 28.12 -1.06 15.13
N SER A 216 28.06 -2.39 15.24
CA SER A 216 28.60 -3.10 16.38
C SER A 216 30.12 -2.94 16.44
N THR A 217 30.64 -2.41 17.54
CA THR A 217 32.09 -2.38 17.81
C THR A 217 32.57 -3.67 18.49
N LEU A 218 31.69 -4.66 18.65
CA LEU A 218 32.00 -5.93 19.31
C LEU A 218 32.69 -6.89 18.33
N LEU A 219 33.24 -7.99 18.86
CA LEU A 219 33.96 -9.01 18.06
C LEU A 219 33.04 -9.89 17.18
N TYR A 220 31.75 -9.57 17.07
CA TYR A 220 30.78 -10.37 16.33
C TYR A 220 29.91 -9.53 15.40
N ILE A 221 29.53 -10.12 14.26
CA ILE A 221 28.64 -9.55 13.25
C ILE A 221 27.20 -9.90 13.66
N CYS A 222 26.31 -8.91 13.70
CA CYS A 222 24.95 -9.11 14.19
C CYS A 222 24.16 -10.10 13.34
N ALA A 223 24.34 -10.09 12.02
CA ALA A 223 23.68 -11.04 11.15
C ALA A 223 24.10 -12.50 11.43
N GLU A 224 25.35 -12.74 11.82
CA GLU A 224 25.83 -14.06 12.21
C GLU A 224 25.35 -14.48 13.61
N TYR A 225 25.32 -13.53 14.54
CA TYR A 225 24.88 -13.73 15.92
C TYR A 225 23.37 -14.00 15.99
N MET A 226 22.57 -13.19 15.30
CA MET A 226 21.10 -13.27 15.27
C MET A 226 20.57 -14.29 14.26
N LYS A 227 21.44 -14.89 13.43
CA LYS A 227 21.07 -15.86 12.38
C LYS A 227 19.98 -15.36 11.42
N GLY A 228 20.00 -14.06 11.12
CA GLY A 228 19.04 -13.40 10.26
C GLY A 228 19.67 -12.16 9.61
N ALA A 229 19.02 -11.60 8.59
CA ALA A 229 19.42 -10.34 7.99
C ALA A 229 18.46 -9.22 8.37
N TRP A 230 18.98 -8.06 8.74
CA TRP A 230 18.18 -6.92 9.17
C TRP A 230 18.96 -5.61 9.09
N TRP A 231 18.28 -4.50 9.38
CA TRP A 231 18.88 -3.19 9.61
C TRP A 231 19.45 -3.09 11.03
N TYR A 232 20.41 -3.95 11.36
CA TYR A 232 21.00 -4.03 12.69
C TYR A 232 21.79 -2.76 13.04
N ASN A 233 21.66 -2.32 14.30
CA ASN A 233 22.53 -1.31 14.91
C ASN A 233 23.65 -2.03 15.70
N VAL A 234 23.62 -2.00 17.04
CA VAL A 234 24.31 -2.99 17.89
C VAL A 234 23.37 -4.19 18.07
N CYS A 235 23.07 -4.82 16.93
CA CYS A 235 22.02 -5.80 16.74
C CYS A 235 20.64 -5.16 16.92
N GLY A 236 19.81 -5.61 17.86
CA GLY A 236 18.53 -4.96 18.16
C GLY A 236 17.53 -5.85 18.85
N THR A 237 16.35 -5.29 19.11
CA THR A 237 15.20 -5.96 19.75
C THR A 237 14.20 -6.52 18.75
N VAL A 238 14.55 -6.55 17.46
CA VAL A 238 13.72 -7.11 16.38
C VAL A 238 14.55 -8.06 15.54
N ASN A 239 14.02 -9.27 15.28
CA ASN A 239 14.66 -10.26 14.42
C ASN A 239 13.66 -11.05 13.56
N LEU A 240 12.81 -10.36 12.80
CA LEU A 240 11.75 -11.01 12.00
C LEU A 240 12.28 -11.92 10.88
N ASN A 241 13.56 -11.81 10.57
CA ASN A 241 14.28 -12.62 9.58
C ASN A 241 15.16 -13.72 10.22
N GLY A 242 15.04 -13.96 11.52
CA GLY A 242 15.73 -15.04 12.23
C GLY A 242 15.19 -16.44 11.92
N LEU A 243 15.69 -17.40 12.68
CA LEU A 243 15.32 -18.82 12.63
C LEU A 243 13.86 -19.04 13.03
N TYR A 244 13.18 -19.96 12.35
CA TYR A 244 11.81 -20.34 12.71
C TYR A 244 11.84 -21.44 13.78
N LEU A 245 11.92 -21.04 15.05
CA LEU A 245 12.17 -21.93 16.20
C LEU A 245 10.91 -22.34 16.98
N GLY A 246 9.73 -21.91 16.55
CA GLY A 246 8.52 -22.12 17.31
C GLY A 246 8.36 -21.13 18.47
N ASP A 247 7.85 -21.61 19.59
CA ASP A 247 7.58 -20.83 20.81
C ASP A 247 8.84 -20.64 21.69
N LEU A 248 10.03 -20.85 21.13
CA LEU A 248 11.28 -20.77 21.88
C LEU A 248 11.72 -19.31 22.05
N THR A 249 11.95 -18.89 23.28
CA THR A 249 12.63 -17.63 23.59
C THR A 249 14.10 -17.72 23.22
N ASN A 250 14.51 -17.06 22.13
CA ASN A 250 15.87 -17.15 21.61
C ASN A 250 16.24 -15.96 20.73
N HIS A 251 17.43 -15.37 20.95
CA HIS A 251 17.96 -14.25 20.15
C HIS A 251 18.16 -14.59 18.66
N THR A 252 18.28 -15.87 18.31
CA THR A 252 18.36 -16.30 16.91
C THR A 252 17.00 -16.51 16.27
N GLY A 253 15.91 -16.50 17.05
CA GLY A 253 14.56 -16.78 16.59
C GLY A 253 13.88 -15.58 15.92
N ILE A 254 12.63 -15.78 15.48
CA ILE A 254 11.75 -14.70 15.07
C ILE A 254 11.06 -14.07 16.27
N PHE A 255 11.42 -12.84 16.58
CA PHE A 255 10.86 -12.14 17.74
C PHE A 255 10.72 -10.64 17.50
N TRP A 256 9.89 -10.03 18.33
CA TRP A 256 9.69 -8.60 18.46
C TRP A 256 9.84 -8.27 19.95
N ASN A 257 10.55 -7.20 20.29
CA ASN A 257 10.92 -6.75 21.64
C ASN A 257 12.02 -7.56 22.36
N SER A 258 12.50 -7.00 23.47
CA SER A 258 13.61 -7.54 24.28
C SER A 258 13.32 -8.89 24.96
N ASN A 259 12.06 -9.32 25.05
CA ASN A 259 11.71 -10.60 25.66
C ASN A 259 12.06 -11.78 24.75
N MET A 260 12.31 -11.53 23.46
CA MET A 260 12.71 -12.54 22.47
C MET A 260 11.74 -13.73 22.36
N GLU A 261 10.46 -13.52 22.73
CA GLU A 261 9.40 -14.53 22.59
C GLU A 261 9.20 -14.89 21.12
N GLY A 262 9.11 -16.19 20.85
CA GLY A 262 8.94 -16.70 19.49
C GLY A 262 7.61 -16.28 18.88
N LEU A 263 7.66 -15.72 17.67
CA LEU A 263 6.47 -15.38 16.90
C LEU A 263 5.99 -16.60 16.10
N LYS A 264 4.68 -16.85 16.12
CA LYS A 264 4.05 -17.91 15.31
C LYS A 264 4.00 -17.54 13.83
N SER A 265 3.73 -16.27 13.53
CA SER A 265 3.80 -15.74 12.16
C SER A 265 4.02 -14.23 12.16
N THR A 266 4.65 -13.73 11.10
CA THR A 266 4.84 -12.30 10.87
C THR A 266 4.55 -11.93 9.43
N LYS A 267 4.12 -10.70 9.21
CA LYS A 267 3.91 -10.15 7.86
C LYS A 267 4.30 -8.67 7.87
N ILE A 268 5.14 -8.27 6.93
CA ILE A 268 5.51 -6.87 6.73
C ILE A 268 4.91 -6.42 5.41
N MET A 269 4.23 -5.28 5.40
CA MET A 269 3.56 -4.78 4.22
C MET A 269 3.61 -3.26 4.13
N ILE A 270 3.64 -2.76 2.90
CA ILE A 270 3.73 -1.34 2.57
C ILE A 270 2.50 -0.88 1.79
N ARG A 271 2.13 0.39 1.96
CA ARG A 271 1.02 1.03 1.25
C ARG A 271 1.30 2.52 1.10
N PRO A 272 0.85 3.20 0.02
CA PRO A 272 1.01 4.65 -0.10
C PRO A 272 0.45 5.38 1.13
N TYR A 273 1.19 6.35 1.65
CA TYR A 273 0.84 7.08 2.88
C TYR A 273 -0.51 7.82 2.77
N ASP A 274 -0.85 8.31 1.59
CA ASP A 274 -2.06 9.06 1.29
C ASP A 274 -3.30 8.17 1.02
N PHE A 275 -3.15 6.84 1.06
CA PHE A 275 -4.23 5.90 0.72
C PHE A 275 -5.48 6.02 1.60
N LEU A 276 -5.33 6.45 2.87
CA LEU A 276 -6.44 6.54 3.83
C LEU A 276 -7.01 7.96 4.02
N LYS A 277 -6.64 8.95 3.19
CA LYS A 277 -7.01 10.37 3.39
C LYS A 277 -8.11 10.91 2.48
N THR A 278 -9.05 10.07 2.04
CA THR A 278 -10.27 10.53 1.34
C THR A 278 -11.53 10.15 2.09
#